data_AF-A0A7J7HP40-F1
#
_entry.id   AF-A0A7J7HP40-F1
#
_cell.length_a   1.000
_cell.length_b   1.000
_cell.length_c   1.000
_cell.angle_alpha   90.00
_cell.angle_beta   90.00
_cell.angle_gamma   90.00
#
_symmetry.space_group_name_H-M   'P 1'
#
loop_
_entity.id
_entity.type
_entity.pdbx_description
1 polymer ?
#
loop_
_entity_poly.entity_id
_entity_poly.type
_entity_poly.pdbx_seq_one_letter_code
_entity_poly.pdbx_strand_id
1 'polypeptide(L)'
;MISFICLFVFIAGDQYKWLERDLANVDRSITPWLVAAWHPPWYSSYKAHYREVECMRVAMEELLYSYGVDIIFNGHVHAYERSNRVYNYTLDPCGPVYITVGDGGNREKMAIEHADTPGNCPEPLTTPDPYMGGFCATNFTTGPAAGKFCWDRQPDYSAFRESSFGHGILEVKNDTWALWTWYRNQDSESNAGDQIYIVRQPDICPIRPKVTEGWFSAR
;
A
#
# COMPACT_ATOMS: atom_id res chain seq x y z
N MET A 1 15.07 -7.95 -13.30
CA MET A 1 14.72 -8.93 -12.24
C MET A 1 14.03 -8.17 -11.11
N ILE A 2 13.07 -8.78 -10.42
CA ILE A 2 12.26 -8.14 -9.35
C ILE A 2 12.66 -8.79 -8.02
N SER A 3 12.86 -7.97 -6.98
CA SER A 3 12.90 -8.44 -5.60
C SER A 3 11.51 -8.29 -4.98
N PHE A 4 11.00 -9.38 -4.42
CA PHE A 4 9.64 -9.45 -3.86
C PHE A 4 9.69 -9.71 -2.36
N ILE A 5 9.06 -8.83 -1.59
CA ILE A 5 8.92 -8.96 -0.14
C ILE A 5 7.48 -9.34 0.17
N CYS A 6 7.29 -10.46 0.85
CA CYS A 6 5.98 -10.86 1.36
C CYS A 6 5.94 -10.67 2.87
N LEU A 7 5.11 -9.74 3.34
CA LEU A 7 4.88 -9.50 4.77
C LEU A 7 3.61 -10.21 5.23
N PHE A 8 3.69 -10.81 6.41
CA PHE A 8 2.52 -11.25 7.16
C PHE A 8 1.99 -10.10 8.03
N VAL A 9 0.74 -10.19 8.50
CA VAL A 9 0.05 -9.10 9.23
C VAL A 9 0.63 -8.84 10.64
N PHE A 10 1.61 -9.61 11.10
CA PHE A 10 2.13 -9.53 12.46
C PHE A 10 3.19 -8.46 12.67
N ILE A 11 2.87 -7.42 13.45
CA ILE A 11 3.82 -6.48 14.08
C ILE A 11 4.57 -7.20 15.22
N ALA A 12 5.26 -8.29 14.91
CA ALA A 12 6.15 -8.97 15.83
C ALA A 12 7.58 -8.47 15.59
N GLY A 13 8.34 -8.24 16.67
CA GLY A 13 9.72 -7.74 16.58
C GLY A 13 10.62 -8.61 15.69
N ASP A 14 10.34 -9.90 15.55
CA ASP A 14 11.10 -10.79 14.69
C ASP A 14 10.82 -10.55 13.20
N GLN A 15 9.58 -10.23 12.81
CA GLN A 15 9.26 -9.88 11.42
C GLN A 15 9.94 -8.57 11.03
N TYR A 16 9.88 -7.55 11.89
CA TYR A 16 10.54 -6.27 11.62
C TYR A 16 12.06 -6.44 11.46
N LYS A 17 12.71 -7.18 12.38
CA LYS A 17 14.14 -7.47 12.29
C LYS A 17 14.51 -8.30 11.07
N TRP A 18 13.66 -9.24 10.67
CA TRP A 18 13.85 -9.99 9.42
C TRP A 18 13.76 -9.04 8.22
N LEU A 19 12.75 -8.18 8.17
CA LEU A 19 12.53 -7.22 7.09
C LEU A 19 13.71 -6.25 6.95
N GLU A 20 14.23 -5.71 8.06
CA GLU A 20 15.45 -4.88 8.04
C GLU A 20 16.64 -5.59 7.39
N ARG A 21 16.86 -6.87 7.73
CA ARG A 21 17.96 -7.67 7.16
C ARG A 21 17.73 -8.01 5.70
N ASP A 22 16.49 -8.35 5.34
CA ASP A 22 16.12 -8.69 3.97
C ASP A 22 16.34 -7.49 3.04
N LEU A 23 15.82 -6.32 3.44
CA LEU A 23 16.01 -5.05 2.73
C LEU A 23 17.49 -4.66 2.61
N ALA A 24 18.29 -4.85 3.66
CA ALA A 24 19.73 -4.57 3.63
C ALA A 24 20.50 -5.43 2.63
N ASN A 25 19.98 -6.59 2.26
CA ASN A 25 20.59 -7.50 1.28
C ASN A 25 20.15 -7.24 -0.16
N VAL A 26 19.20 -6.32 -0.40
CA VAL A 26 18.73 -6.00 -1.75
C VAL A 26 19.77 -5.16 -2.50
N ASP A 27 20.35 -5.73 -3.55
CA ASP A 27 21.14 -4.99 -4.52
C ASP A 27 20.25 -4.48 -5.67
N ARG A 28 20.05 -3.16 -5.73
CA ARG A 28 19.21 -2.50 -6.74
C ARG A 28 19.86 -2.41 -8.13
N SER A 29 21.16 -2.70 -8.26
CA SER A 29 21.80 -2.86 -9.57
C SER A 29 21.47 -4.22 -10.21
N ILE A 30 21.16 -5.23 -9.38
CA ILE A 30 20.77 -6.58 -9.81
C ILE A 30 19.25 -6.71 -9.88
N THR A 31 18.55 -6.16 -8.88
CA THR A 31 17.09 -6.16 -8.75
C THR A 31 16.55 -4.73 -8.63
N PRO A 32 16.39 -4.00 -9.75
CA PRO A 32 16.01 -2.59 -9.70
C PRO A 32 14.62 -2.35 -9.08
N TRP A 33 13.70 -3.30 -9.29
CA TRP A 33 12.34 -3.25 -8.77
C TRP A 33 12.27 -3.92 -7.40
N LEU A 34 11.83 -3.17 -6.40
CA LEU A 34 11.52 -3.66 -5.07
C LEU A 34 10.00 -3.56 -4.85
N VAL A 35 9.34 -4.71 -4.83
CA VAL A 35 7.89 -4.82 -4.68
C VAL A 35 7.59 -5.52 -3.36
N ALA A 36 6.62 -5.00 -2.61
CA ALA A 36 6.16 -5.65 -1.39
C ALA A 36 4.69 -6.07 -1.51
N ALA A 37 4.28 -7.06 -0.73
CA ALA A 37 2.89 -7.46 -0.63
C ALA A 37 2.54 -7.96 0.76
N TRP A 38 1.31 -7.68 1.18
CA TRP A 38 0.69 -8.22 2.40
C TRP A 38 -0.82 -8.09 2.29
N HIS A 39 -1.56 -8.66 3.25
CA HIS A 39 -3.01 -8.78 3.10
C HIS A 39 -3.79 -7.45 3.26
N PRO A 40 -3.83 -6.79 4.43
CA PRO A 40 -4.66 -5.59 4.63
C PRO A 40 -4.02 -4.28 4.12
N PRO A 41 -4.74 -3.45 3.34
CA PRO A 41 -4.19 -2.23 2.75
C PRO A 41 -4.04 -1.10 3.77
N TRP A 42 -3.00 -0.29 3.59
CA TRP A 42 -2.79 0.93 4.42
C TRP A 42 -3.56 2.14 3.91
N TYR A 43 -3.81 2.20 2.59
CA TYR A 43 -4.34 3.37 1.90
C TYR A 43 -5.67 3.12 1.17
N SER A 44 -6.46 2.13 1.63
CA SER A 44 -7.83 1.96 1.12
C SER A 44 -8.72 3.12 1.57
N SER A 45 -9.51 3.66 0.65
CA SER A 45 -10.52 4.71 0.91
C SER A 45 -11.94 4.16 1.04
N TYR A 46 -12.12 2.84 0.91
CA TYR A 46 -13.38 2.17 1.22
C TYR A 46 -13.67 2.22 2.72
N LYS A 47 -14.96 2.20 3.09
CA LYS A 47 -15.41 2.10 4.48
C LYS A 47 -15.05 0.76 5.11
N ALA A 48 -15.13 -0.31 4.31
CA ALA A 48 -14.71 -1.64 4.76
C ALA A 48 -13.22 -1.63 5.07
N HIS A 49 -12.86 -1.99 6.31
CA HIS A 49 -11.49 -2.05 6.80
C HIS A 49 -10.73 -0.70 6.73
N TYR A 50 -11.46 0.43 6.78
CA TYR A 50 -10.87 1.77 6.71
C TYR A 50 -9.88 2.01 7.87
N ARG A 51 -8.59 2.17 7.54
CA ARG A 51 -7.49 2.39 8.50
C ARG A 51 -7.38 1.29 9.57
N GLU A 52 -7.79 0.07 9.24
CA GLU A 52 -7.85 -1.06 10.18
C GLU A 52 -6.46 -1.45 10.72
N VAL A 53 -5.45 -1.42 9.86
CA VAL A 53 -4.07 -1.80 10.17
C VAL A 53 -3.12 -0.61 10.24
N GLU A 54 -3.61 0.54 10.70
CA GLU A 54 -2.82 1.77 10.80
C GLU A 54 -1.56 1.59 11.66
N CYS A 55 -1.61 0.77 12.71
CA CYS A 55 -0.43 0.50 13.54
C CYS A 55 0.69 -0.21 12.76
N MET A 56 0.35 -1.05 11.77
CA MET A 56 1.33 -1.68 10.89
C MET A 56 1.99 -0.64 9.98
N ARG A 57 1.19 0.28 9.41
CA ARG A 57 1.72 1.42 8.63
C ARG A 57 2.70 2.24 9.47
N VAL A 58 2.29 2.68 10.66
CA VAL A 58 3.13 3.48 11.56
C VAL A 58 4.44 2.75 11.92
N ALA A 59 4.39 1.42 12.09
CA ALA A 59 5.58 0.64 12.44
C ALA A 59 6.55 0.46 11.25
N MET A 60 6.06 0.25 10.03
CA MET A 60 6.88 -0.27 8.92
C MET A 60 7.02 0.66 7.72
N GLU A 61 6.15 1.65 7.54
CA GLU A 61 6.13 2.49 6.34
C GLU A 61 7.43 3.25 6.15
N GLU A 62 8.00 3.82 7.22
CA GLU A 62 9.26 4.56 7.14
C GLU A 62 10.42 3.65 6.71
N LEU A 63 10.47 2.40 7.20
CA LEU A 63 11.50 1.45 6.81
C LEU A 63 11.41 1.14 5.31
N LEU A 64 10.22 0.77 4.81
CA LEU A 64 9.98 0.46 3.40
C LEU A 64 10.28 1.68 2.50
N TYR A 65 9.84 2.87 2.93
CA TYR A 65 10.11 4.12 2.24
C TYR A 65 11.62 4.41 2.16
N SER A 66 12.36 4.23 3.26
CA SER A 66 13.81 4.47 3.31
C SER A 66 14.61 3.57 2.36
N TYR A 67 14.09 2.37 2.06
CA TYR A 67 14.65 1.44 1.09
C TYR A 67 14.12 1.61 -0.34
N GLY A 68 13.22 2.59 -0.56
CA GLY A 68 12.68 2.92 -1.87
C GLY A 68 11.86 1.80 -2.49
N VAL A 69 10.94 1.22 -1.73
CA VAL A 69 9.93 0.28 -2.28
C VAL A 69 9.13 0.99 -3.38
N ASP A 70 9.00 0.33 -4.54
CA ASP A 70 8.41 0.95 -5.73
C ASP A 70 6.88 0.75 -5.78
N ILE A 71 6.40 -0.45 -5.45
CA ILE A 71 5.00 -0.88 -5.56
C ILE A 71 4.65 -1.76 -4.36
N ILE A 72 3.43 -1.60 -3.84
CA ILE A 72 2.88 -2.42 -2.77
C ILE A 72 1.55 -3.01 -3.23
N PHE A 73 1.41 -4.34 -3.13
CA PHE A 73 0.16 -5.05 -3.42
C PHE A 73 -0.54 -5.50 -2.16
N ASN A 74 -1.85 -5.24 -2.10
CA ASN A 74 -2.72 -5.65 -1.01
C ASN A 74 -3.95 -6.40 -1.52
N GLY A 75 -4.64 -7.08 -0.60
CA GLY A 75 -5.95 -7.68 -0.83
C GLY A 75 -6.95 -7.16 0.20
N HIS A 76 -7.64 -8.08 0.87
CA HIS A 76 -8.49 -7.83 2.05
C HIS A 76 -9.76 -7.02 1.78
N VAL A 77 -9.66 -5.78 1.31
CA VAL A 77 -10.81 -5.00 0.88
C VAL A 77 -11.32 -5.57 -0.43
N HIS A 78 -12.58 -6.01 -0.45
CA HIS A 78 -13.21 -6.63 -1.61
C HIS A 78 -13.61 -5.58 -2.66
N ALA A 79 -12.62 -4.92 -3.24
CA ALA A 79 -12.74 -4.00 -4.35
C ALA A 79 -11.35 -3.74 -4.94
N TYR A 80 -11.30 -3.07 -6.08
CA TYR A 80 -10.06 -2.56 -6.66
C TYR A 80 -9.81 -1.12 -6.22
N GLU A 81 -8.56 -0.82 -5.85
CA GLU A 81 -8.10 0.55 -5.63
C GLU A 81 -6.62 0.70 -5.94
N ARG A 82 -6.25 1.79 -6.62
CA ARG A 82 -4.87 2.20 -6.87
C ARG A 82 -4.64 3.60 -6.32
N SER A 83 -3.59 3.76 -5.54
CA SER A 83 -3.16 5.06 -5.05
C SER A 83 -2.32 5.83 -6.09
N ASN A 84 -2.25 7.14 -5.92
CA ASN A 84 -1.10 7.92 -6.36
C ASN A 84 0.12 7.54 -5.48
N ARG A 85 1.33 7.97 -5.86
CA ARG A 85 2.50 7.79 -4.98
C ARG A 85 2.28 8.55 -3.68
N VAL A 86 2.38 7.86 -2.56
CA VAL A 86 2.03 8.39 -1.24
C VAL A 86 3.00 7.88 -0.19
N TYR A 87 3.33 8.75 0.76
CA TYR A 87 4.06 8.41 1.97
C TYR A 87 3.46 9.20 3.14
N ASN A 88 3.11 8.49 4.22
CA ASN A 88 2.50 9.06 5.41
C ASN A 88 1.31 10.00 5.10
N TYR A 89 0.35 9.51 4.30
CA TYR A 89 -0.83 10.24 3.80
C TYR A 89 -0.55 11.53 3.02
N THR A 90 0.70 11.76 2.60
CA THR A 90 1.10 12.90 1.77
C THR A 90 1.48 12.39 0.38
N LEU A 91 0.98 13.06 -0.66
CA LEU A 91 1.44 12.79 -2.03
C LEU A 91 2.93 13.05 -2.12
N ASP A 92 3.69 12.03 -2.50
CA ASP A 92 5.15 12.08 -2.53
C ASP A 92 5.64 11.40 -3.81
N PRO A 93 6.42 12.06 -4.68
CA PRO A 93 6.92 11.46 -5.92
C PRO A 93 7.84 10.25 -5.70
N CYS A 94 8.38 10.09 -4.50
CA CYS A 94 9.22 8.96 -4.09
C CYS A 94 8.46 7.90 -3.29
N GLY A 95 7.21 8.16 -2.92
CA GLY A 95 6.35 7.18 -2.26
C GLY A 95 6.05 5.97 -3.16
N PRO A 96 5.82 4.78 -2.59
CA PRO A 96 5.35 3.64 -3.36
C PRO A 96 3.94 3.88 -3.92
N VAL A 97 3.61 3.14 -4.98
CA VAL A 97 2.23 3.01 -5.46
C VAL A 97 1.59 1.85 -4.71
N TYR A 98 0.49 2.10 -4.00
CA TYR A 98 -0.30 1.06 -3.33
C TYR A 98 -1.43 0.60 -4.25
N ILE A 99 -1.58 -0.70 -4.39
CA ILE A 99 -2.58 -1.31 -5.26
C ILE A 99 -3.28 -2.41 -4.47
N THR A 100 -4.59 -2.23 -4.26
CA THR A 100 -5.47 -3.19 -3.60
C THR A 100 -6.22 -3.96 -4.66
N VAL A 101 -6.02 -5.28 -4.68
CA VAL A 101 -6.67 -6.26 -5.56
C VAL A 101 -7.28 -7.38 -4.72
N GLY A 102 -8.13 -7.00 -3.74
CA GLY A 102 -8.88 -7.94 -2.89
C GLY A 102 -10.18 -8.44 -3.52
N ASP A 103 -10.38 -8.13 -4.80
CA ASP A 103 -11.57 -8.30 -5.62
C ASP A 103 -11.60 -9.63 -6.38
N GLY A 104 -11.05 -10.70 -5.79
CA GLY A 104 -10.90 -12.00 -6.44
C GLY A 104 -12.18 -12.85 -6.61
N GLY A 105 -13.35 -12.36 -6.19
CA GLY A 105 -14.63 -13.08 -6.39
C GLY A 105 -15.06 -14.02 -5.26
N ASN A 106 -14.63 -13.77 -4.01
CA ASN A 106 -15.10 -14.57 -2.88
C ASN A 106 -16.60 -14.33 -2.58
N ARG A 107 -17.21 -15.19 -1.75
CA ARG A 107 -18.65 -15.18 -1.47
C ARG A 107 -19.13 -14.04 -0.56
N GLU A 108 -18.22 -13.32 0.06
CA GLU A 108 -18.55 -12.20 0.95
C GLU A 108 -18.98 -10.97 0.14
N LYS A 109 -19.45 -9.93 0.82
CA LYS A 109 -19.96 -8.74 0.14
C LYS A 109 -18.81 -7.95 -0.49
N MET A 110 -19.07 -7.40 -1.67
CA MET A 110 -18.23 -6.40 -2.31
C MET A 110 -18.18 -5.13 -1.45
N ALA A 111 -17.01 -4.50 -1.34
CA ALA A 111 -16.87 -3.18 -0.75
C ALA A 111 -17.40 -2.12 -1.75
N ILE A 112 -18.48 -1.44 -1.39
CA ILE A 112 -19.15 -0.42 -2.24
C ILE A 112 -19.11 0.95 -1.57
N GLU A 113 -19.25 1.00 -0.25
CA GLU A 113 -19.27 2.26 0.49
C GLU A 113 -17.86 2.81 0.69
N HIS A 114 -17.69 4.11 0.45
CA HIS A 114 -16.45 4.84 0.73
C HIS A 114 -16.54 5.55 2.07
N ALA A 115 -15.40 5.67 2.78
CA ALA A 115 -15.34 6.37 4.06
C ALA A 115 -15.62 7.88 3.91
N ASP A 116 -15.36 8.43 2.74
CA ASP A 116 -15.60 9.84 2.40
C ASP A 116 -17.04 10.16 1.94
N THR A 117 -17.89 9.14 1.75
CA THR A 117 -19.32 9.37 1.47
C THR A 117 -19.98 10.02 2.70
N PRO A 118 -20.86 11.04 2.52
CA PRO A 118 -21.57 11.67 3.63
C PRO A 118 -22.25 10.65 4.56
N GLY A 119 -21.88 10.67 5.85
CA GLY A 119 -22.42 9.77 6.88
C GLY A 119 -21.75 8.40 6.98
N ASN A 120 -20.75 8.09 6.13
CA ASN A 120 -20.07 6.79 6.13
C ASN A 120 -18.73 6.75 6.85
N CYS A 121 -18.20 7.89 7.28
CA CYS A 121 -16.96 7.93 8.06
C CYS A 121 -17.15 7.13 9.36
N PRO A 122 -16.38 6.05 9.60
CA PRO A 122 -16.55 5.23 10.78
C PRO A 122 -16.02 5.94 12.04
N GLU A 123 -16.55 5.55 13.19
CA GLU A 123 -16.03 6.00 14.49
C GLU A 123 -14.60 5.45 14.68
N PRO A 124 -13.58 6.29 14.97
CA PRO A 124 -12.19 5.86 14.98
C PRO A 124 -11.92 4.63 15.86
N LEU A 125 -12.53 4.55 17.05
CA LEU A 125 -12.34 3.44 17.99
C LEU A 125 -12.88 2.10 17.48
N THR A 126 -13.68 2.09 16.41
CA THR A 126 -14.27 0.89 15.82
C THR A 126 -13.46 0.32 14.66
N THR A 127 -12.43 1.04 14.19
CA THR A 127 -11.66 0.63 13.01
C THR A 127 -10.52 -0.36 13.27
N PRO A 128 -9.79 -0.37 14.41
CA PRO A 128 -8.60 -1.21 14.53
C PRO A 128 -8.90 -2.71 14.47
N ASP A 129 -7.96 -3.46 13.89
CA ASP A 129 -8.03 -4.93 13.90
C ASP A 129 -7.96 -5.46 15.36
N PRO A 130 -8.96 -6.26 15.80
CA PRO A 130 -9.03 -6.74 17.18
C PRO A 130 -7.99 -7.81 17.52
N TYR A 131 -7.41 -8.49 16.51
CA TYR A 131 -6.43 -9.55 16.72
C TYR A 131 -5.01 -8.98 16.92
N MET A 132 -4.68 -7.93 16.19
CA MET A 132 -3.43 -7.19 16.27
C MET A 132 -3.42 -6.23 17.46
N GLY A 133 -4.59 -5.65 17.77
CA GLY A 133 -4.75 -4.67 18.83
C GLY A 133 -3.98 -3.37 18.60
N GLY A 134 -4.07 -2.47 19.57
CA GLY A 134 -3.51 -1.12 19.48
C GLY A 134 -4.42 -0.13 18.74
N PHE A 135 -4.19 1.15 18.95
CA PHE A 135 -4.91 2.23 18.30
C PHE A 135 -3.92 3.28 17.81
N CYS A 136 -3.74 3.36 16.49
CA CYS A 136 -2.81 4.29 15.85
C CYS A 136 -3.50 5.25 14.86
N ALA A 137 -4.79 5.06 14.60
CA ALA A 137 -5.57 5.84 13.64
C ALA A 137 -6.16 7.08 14.30
N THR A 138 -5.35 8.14 14.42
CA THR A 138 -5.81 9.46 14.88
C THR A 138 -6.29 10.32 13.70
N ASN A 139 -7.04 11.39 13.99
CA ASN A 139 -7.48 12.35 12.97
C ASN A 139 -6.28 12.94 12.23
N PHE A 140 -6.47 13.27 10.96
CA PHE A 140 -5.44 13.96 10.19
C PHE A 140 -5.12 15.31 10.86
N THR A 141 -3.83 15.64 10.94
CA THR A 141 -3.37 16.91 11.53
C THR A 141 -3.06 17.96 10.48
N THR A 142 -2.93 17.55 9.21
CA THR A 142 -2.57 18.39 8.06
C THR A 142 -3.41 18.04 6.83
N GLY A 143 -3.32 18.86 5.79
CA GLY A 143 -3.98 18.62 4.50
C GLY A 143 -5.49 18.90 4.50
N PRO A 144 -6.20 18.53 3.42
CA PRO A 144 -7.62 18.86 3.22
C PRO A 144 -8.58 18.30 4.28
N ALA A 145 -8.20 17.21 4.96
CA ALA A 145 -8.98 16.57 6.01
C ALA A 145 -8.49 16.90 7.43
N ALA A 146 -7.68 17.95 7.62
CA ALA A 146 -7.16 18.33 8.93
C ALA A 146 -8.29 18.47 9.98
N GLY A 147 -8.09 17.85 11.14
CA GLY A 147 -9.07 17.77 12.23
C GLY A 147 -10.14 16.69 12.07
N LYS A 148 -10.21 16.00 10.92
CA LYS A 148 -11.21 14.95 10.63
C LYS A 148 -10.56 13.57 10.53
N PHE A 149 -11.36 12.52 10.73
CA PHE A 149 -10.92 11.14 10.56
C PHE A 149 -11.00 10.65 9.09
N CYS A 150 -11.93 11.22 8.34
CA CYS A 150 -12.13 10.94 6.92
C CYS A 150 -12.18 12.25 6.12
N TRP A 151 -11.91 12.12 4.83
CA TRP A 151 -12.18 13.18 3.86
C TRP A 151 -13.69 13.25 3.60
N ASP A 152 -14.15 14.30 2.93
CA ASP A 152 -15.54 14.47 2.48
C ASP A 152 -15.71 14.33 0.95
N ARG A 153 -14.64 13.84 0.32
CA ARG A 153 -14.50 13.49 -1.10
C ARG A 153 -13.41 12.44 -1.24
N GLN A 154 -13.28 11.85 -2.42
CA GLN A 154 -12.17 10.94 -2.72
C GLN A 154 -10.84 11.59 -2.31
N PRO A 155 -10.04 10.95 -1.43
CA PRO A 155 -8.76 11.49 -1.02
C PRO A 155 -7.81 11.64 -2.20
N ASP A 156 -7.00 12.70 -2.21
CA ASP A 156 -6.10 12.98 -3.35
C ASP A 156 -5.04 11.87 -3.57
N TYR A 157 -4.76 11.06 -2.53
CA TYR A 157 -3.90 9.89 -2.66
C TYR A 157 -4.57 8.70 -3.36
N SER A 158 -5.90 8.66 -3.50
CA SER A 158 -6.61 7.60 -4.22
C SER A 158 -6.77 8.00 -5.69
N ALA A 159 -6.03 7.33 -6.59
CA ALA A 159 -6.02 7.68 -8.02
C ALA A 159 -7.21 7.04 -8.76
N PHE A 160 -7.54 5.80 -8.42
CA PHE A 160 -8.64 5.05 -9.03
C PHE A 160 -9.21 4.06 -8.02
N ARG A 161 -10.53 3.91 -7.96
CA ARG A 161 -11.22 2.92 -7.12
C ARG A 161 -12.49 2.44 -7.81
N GLU A 162 -12.69 1.13 -7.84
CA GLU A 162 -13.89 0.52 -8.45
C GLU A 162 -14.32 -0.76 -7.74
N SER A 163 -15.63 -0.90 -7.51
CA SER A 163 -16.26 -2.09 -6.93
C SER A 163 -16.64 -3.12 -7.99
N SER A 164 -15.63 -3.72 -8.62
CA SER A 164 -15.78 -4.81 -9.59
C SER A 164 -14.88 -5.96 -9.19
N PHE A 165 -15.25 -7.20 -9.52
CA PHE A 165 -14.30 -8.31 -9.41
C PHE A 165 -13.30 -8.25 -10.56
N GLY A 166 -12.09 -8.74 -10.32
CA GLY A 166 -11.03 -8.61 -11.30
C GLY A 166 -9.73 -9.27 -10.90
N HIS A 167 -8.72 -9.01 -11.71
CA HIS A 167 -7.33 -9.38 -11.45
C HIS A 167 -6.40 -8.37 -12.12
N GLY A 168 -5.14 -8.34 -11.69
CA GLY A 168 -4.15 -7.44 -12.26
C GLY A 168 -2.92 -8.16 -12.81
N ILE A 169 -2.26 -7.50 -13.76
CA ILE A 169 -1.04 -7.95 -14.41
C ILE A 169 -0.01 -6.83 -14.30
N LEU A 170 1.15 -7.16 -13.73
CA LEU A 170 2.34 -6.30 -13.70
C LEU A 170 3.35 -6.79 -14.74
N GLU A 171 3.62 -5.96 -15.74
CA GLU A 171 4.62 -6.23 -16.77
C GLU A 171 5.81 -5.29 -16.62
N VAL A 172 6.87 -5.75 -15.95
CA VAL A 172 8.13 -5.00 -15.84
C VAL A 172 8.84 -5.01 -17.19
N LYS A 173 9.05 -3.82 -17.76
CA LYS A 173 9.65 -3.67 -19.10
C LYS A 173 11.16 -3.50 -19.04
N ASN A 174 11.66 -2.72 -18.08
CA ASN A 174 13.10 -2.53 -17.84
C ASN A 174 13.33 -2.13 -16.36
N ASP A 175 14.48 -1.52 -16.04
CA ASP A 175 14.86 -1.09 -14.70
C ASP A 175 14.12 0.15 -14.16
N THR A 176 13.32 0.81 -14.99
CA THR A 176 12.65 2.08 -14.69
C THR A 176 11.15 2.08 -14.99
N TRP A 177 10.70 1.28 -15.97
CA TRP A 177 9.32 1.21 -16.43
C TRP A 177 8.67 -0.14 -16.15
N ALA A 178 7.49 -0.11 -15.53
CA ALA A 178 6.59 -1.25 -15.42
C ALA A 178 5.18 -0.82 -15.82
N LEU A 179 4.46 -1.67 -16.56
CA LEU A 179 3.06 -1.47 -16.89
C LEU A 179 2.19 -2.24 -15.90
N TRP A 180 1.32 -1.55 -15.19
CA TRP A 180 0.24 -2.16 -14.42
C TRP A 180 -1.05 -2.11 -15.23
N THR A 181 -1.75 -3.24 -15.32
CA THR A 181 -3.09 -3.31 -15.90
C THR A 181 -4.00 -4.11 -14.99
N TRP A 182 -5.18 -3.60 -14.69
CA TRP A 182 -6.24 -4.32 -13.99
C TRP A 182 -7.40 -4.60 -14.95
N TYR A 183 -7.90 -5.83 -14.90
CA TYR A 183 -8.97 -6.36 -15.74
C TYR A 183 -10.17 -6.74 -14.89
N ARG A 184 -11.34 -6.32 -15.35
CA ARG A 184 -12.61 -6.63 -14.71
C ARG A 184 -13.16 -7.95 -15.21
N ASN A 185 -13.74 -8.74 -14.31
CA ASN A 185 -14.30 -10.04 -14.67
C ASN A 185 -15.51 -9.95 -15.61
N GLN A 186 -16.25 -8.83 -15.60
CA GLN A 186 -17.38 -8.61 -16.50
C GLN A 186 -16.97 -8.20 -17.92
N ASP A 187 -15.72 -7.82 -18.12
CA ASP A 187 -15.21 -7.40 -19.43
C ASP A 187 -14.59 -8.59 -20.18
N SER A 188 -14.41 -8.45 -21.50
CA SER A 188 -13.54 -9.34 -22.26
C SER A 188 -12.07 -9.11 -21.89
N GLU A 189 -11.23 -10.15 -21.97
CA GLU A 189 -9.80 -10.10 -21.62
C GLU A 189 -8.98 -8.99 -22.33
N SER A 190 -9.48 -8.43 -23.43
CA SER A 190 -8.83 -7.33 -24.14
C SER A 190 -9.07 -5.93 -23.55
N ASN A 191 -10.00 -5.79 -22.61
CA ASN A 191 -10.43 -4.48 -22.09
C ASN A 191 -9.87 -4.27 -20.67
N ALA A 192 -8.91 -3.36 -20.56
CA ALA A 192 -8.37 -2.93 -19.28
C ALA A 192 -9.40 -2.02 -18.55
N GLY A 193 -9.70 -2.32 -17.29
CA GLY A 193 -10.48 -1.44 -16.42
C GLY A 193 -9.65 -0.26 -15.91
N ASP A 194 -8.38 -0.51 -15.62
CA ASP A 194 -7.39 0.52 -15.27
C ASP A 194 -6.01 0.13 -15.79
N GLN A 195 -5.21 1.11 -16.20
CA GLN A 195 -3.89 0.89 -16.76
C GLN A 195 -2.97 2.10 -16.52
N ILE A 196 -1.74 1.85 -16.08
CA ILE A 196 -0.75 2.89 -15.84
C ILE A 196 0.68 2.38 -16.02
N TYR A 197 1.55 3.22 -16.60
CA TYR A 197 2.98 3.04 -16.47
C TYR A 197 3.46 3.57 -15.13
N ILE A 198 3.99 2.68 -14.29
CA ILE A 198 4.71 3.03 -13.07
C ILE A 198 6.16 3.25 -13.47
N VAL A 199 6.64 4.47 -13.26
CA VAL A 199 8.03 4.86 -13.55
C VAL A 199 8.74 5.14 -12.24
N ARG A 200 9.82 4.40 -11.96
CA ARG A 200 10.70 4.65 -10.81
C ARG A 200 11.84 5.59 -11.20
N GLN A 201 12.26 6.44 -10.26
CA GLN A 201 13.24 7.51 -10.49
C GLN A 201 14.40 7.40 -9.49
N PRO A 202 15.33 6.42 -9.64
CA PRO A 202 16.39 6.17 -8.66
C PRO A 202 17.30 7.39 -8.43
N ASP A 203 17.50 8.24 -9.44
CA ASP A 203 18.35 9.44 -9.33
C ASP A 203 17.68 10.58 -8.55
N ILE A 204 16.34 10.61 -8.50
CA ILE A 204 15.55 11.65 -7.81
C ILE A 204 15.17 11.18 -6.40
N CYS A 205 14.95 9.88 -6.23
CA CYS A 205 14.52 9.24 -5.00
C CYS A 205 15.65 8.35 -4.44
N PRO A 206 16.74 8.95 -3.90
CA PRO A 206 17.86 8.19 -3.41
C PRO A 206 17.45 7.37 -2.19
N ILE A 207 17.83 6.10 -2.20
CA ILE A 207 17.65 5.18 -1.09
C ILE A 207 18.55 5.68 0.05
N ARG A 208 17.95 5.91 1.22
CA ARG A 208 18.65 6.31 2.44
C ARG A 208 18.32 5.29 3.52
N PRO A 209 18.97 4.11 3.51
CA PRO A 209 18.67 3.06 4.47
C PRO A 209 18.75 3.62 5.88
N LYS A 210 17.71 3.41 6.69
CA LYS A 210 17.82 3.63 8.14
C LYS A 210 18.81 2.59 8.66
N VAL A 211 20.05 3.00 8.90
CA VAL A 211 21.01 2.16 9.63
C VAL A 211 20.59 2.18 11.09
N THR A 212 20.01 1.09 11.58
CA THR A 212 19.94 0.85 13.01
C THR A 212 21.36 0.60 13.50
N GLU A 213 21.98 1.62 14.11
CA GLU A 213 23.28 1.47 14.78
C GLU A 213 23.16 0.33 15.80
N GLY A 214 23.84 -0.80 15.55
CA GLY A 214 23.99 -1.84 16.58
C GLY A 214 24.31 -3.26 16.14
N TRP A 215 24.16 -3.66 14.87
CA TRP A 215 24.21 -5.09 14.52
C TRP A 215 25.36 -5.53 13.61
N PHE A 216 26.20 -4.60 13.11
CA PHE A 216 27.42 -4.96 12.37
C PHE A 216 28.62 -5.33 13.26
N SER A 217 28.45 -5.43 14.58
CA SER A 217 29.50 -5.87 15.51
C SER A 217 29.17 -7.20 16.18
N ALA A 218 29.07 -8.27 15.38
CA ALA A 218 29.33 -9.63 15.83
C ALA A 218 29.59 -10.51 14.59
N ARG A 219 30.86 -10.60 14.20
CA ARG A 219 31.41 -11.76 13.49
C ARG A 219 32.10 -12.64 14.52
#